data_AF-A0A3D3VQ80-F1
#
_entry.id   AF-A0A3D3VQ80-F1
#
_cell.length_a   1.000
_cell.length_b   1.000
_cell.length_c   1.000
_cell.angle_alpha   90.00
_cell.angle_beta   90.00
_cell.angle_gamma   90.00
#
_symmetry.space_group_name_H-M   'P 1'
#
loop_
_entity.id
_entity.type
_entity.pdbx_description
1 polymer ?
#
loop_
_entity_poly.entity_id
_entity_poly.type
_entity_poly.pdbx_seq_one_letter_code
_entity_poly.pdbx_strand_id
1 'polypeptide(L)'
;MSETNSAPSVLSKEMLLEIGGWRAMQEGRSLWEAGKVMSVDWVDPMLGGVVQAGTGTVNARLKLGKRLSDVENLCSCRQAREYGTVCPHVIALSLKYLEKNGKSASGPVHRPNGAVAGPVAAAARAMAPRFPRVLGQLAGKGSKPLSLEVHLPLELGKAWRAGKIPLTVEASVDGGPTKSLDAVAVEKVEPYIVDESDAALLSMLEKMEGASVHGEAELTPADRDLFFPIL
;
A
#
# COMPACT_ATOMS: atom_id res chain seq x y z
N MET A 1 29.21 -8.23 16.69
CA MET A 1 27.91 -8.56 17.28
C MET A 1 27.36 -7.30 17.91
N SER A 2 26.46 -6.60 17.22
CA SER A 2 25.74 -5.46 17.78
C SER A 2 24.32 -5.49 17.22
N GLU A 3 23.51 -6.39 17.79
CA GLU A 3 22.07 -6.42 17.59
C GLU A 3 21.44 -5.33 18.44
N THR A 4 21.18 -4.17 17.84
CA THR A 4 20.24 -3.19 18.38
C THR A 4 19.20 -2.93 17.32
N ASN A 5 18.17 -3.77 17.29
CA ASN A 5 16.91 -3.42 16.64
C ASN A 5 15.77 -3.62 17.65
N SER A 6 15.60 -2.61 18.51
CA SER A 6 14.54 -2.57 19.50
C SER A 6 13.24 -2.07 18.86
N ALA A 7 12.33 -3.03 18.65
CA ALA A 7 10.87 -2.91 18.58
C ALA A 7 10.24 -2.30 17.29
N PRO A 8 9.06 -2.83 16.90
CA PRO A 8 7.83 -2.32 17.50
C PRO A 8 7.11 -3.36 18.35
N SER A 9 6.98 -3.08 19.65
CA SER A 9 6.00 -3.66 20.57
C SER A 9 4.67 -2.91 20.50
N VAL A 10 4.58 -1.93 19.60
CA VAL A 10 3.48 -0.98 19.48
C VAL A 10 2.83 -1.19 18.14
N LEU A 11 1.55 -1.54 18.16
CA LEU A 11 0.72 -1.59 16.95
C LEU A 11 0.75 -0.21 16.27
N SER A 12 1.22 -0.15 15.02
CA SER A 12 1.29 1.10 14.26
C SER A 12 0.95 0.86 12.79
N LYS A 13 0.65 1.93 12.04
CA LYS A 13 0.35 1.81 10.60
C LYS A 13 1.58 1.39 9.80
N GLU A 14 2.75 1.86 10.21
CA GLU A 14 4.04 1.52 9.62
C GLU A 14 4.34 0.03 9.80
N MET A 15 4.17 -0.48 11.03
CA MET A 15 4.30 -1.90 11.33
C MET A 15 3.36 -2.75 10.47
N LEU A 16 2.08 -2.35 10.37
CA LEU A 16 1.07 -3.06 9.58
C LEU A 16 1.42 -3.10 8.08
N LEU A 17 1.97 -2.00 7.56
CA LEU A 17 2.42 -1.91 6.17
C LEU A 17 3.64 -2.83 5.93
N GLU A 18 4.57 -2.90 6.89
CA GLU A 18 5.75 -3.75 6.83
C GLU A 18 5.39 -5.25 6.81
N ILE A 19 4.48 -5.69 7.68
CA ILE A 19 4.11 -7.12 7.81
C ILE A 19 3.03 -7.60 6.83
N GLY A 20 2.14 -6.69 6.39
CA GLY A 20 1.04 -7.02 5.47
C GLY A 20 1.31 -6.65 4.02
N GLY A 21 2.29 -5.79 3.78
CA GLY A 21 2.53 -5.20 2.48
C GLY A 21 1.42 -4.23 2.06
N TRP A 22 1.70 -3.51 0.97
CA TRP A 22 0.83 -2.47 0.45
C TRP A 22 -0.59 -2.96 0.12
N ARG A 23 -0.70 -4.13 -0.52
CA ARG A 23 -1.98 -4.71 -0.94
C ARG A 23 -2.92 -4.97 0.24
N ALA A 24 -2.44 -5.67 1.28
CA ALA A 24 -3.25 -5.95 2.46
C ALA A 24 -3.60 -4.65 3.21
N MET A 25 -2.68 -3.67 3.22
CA MET A 25 -2.91 -2.37 3.85
C MET A 25 -4.07 -1.61 3.18
N GLN A 26 -4.11 -1.60 1.84
CA GLN A 26 -5.14 -0.90 1.08
C GLN A 26 -6.51 -1.59 1.17
N GLU A 27 -6.54 -2.92 0.97
CA GLU A 27 -7.77 -3.70 1.11
C GLU A 27 -8.33 -3.62 2.55
N GLY A 28 -7.47 -3.66 3.56
CA GLY A 28 -7.88 -3.55 4.95
C GLY A 28 -8.37 -2.15 5.33
N ARG A 29 -7.77 -1.11 4.76
CA ARG A 29 -8.27 0.27 4.89
C ARG A 29 -9.67 0.40 4.33
N SER A 30 -9.93 -0.16 3.14
CA SER A 30 -11.27 -0.15 2.53
C SER A 30 -12.32 -0.82 3.43
N LEU A 31 -12.00 -1.99 4.01
CA LEU A 31 -12.88 -2.66 4.97
C LEU A 31 -13.14 -1.81 6.23
N TRP A 32 -12.13 -1.13 6.75
CA TRP A 32 -12.27 -0.24 7.91
C TRP A 32 -13.12 0.99 7.59
N GLU A 33 -12.86 1.68 6.48
CA GLU A 33 -13.59 2.87 6.03
C GLU A 33 -15.06 2.55 5.68
N ALA A 34 -15.31 1.38 5.09
CA ALA A 34 -16.66 0.88 4.83
C ALA A 34 -17.39 0.38 6.09
N GLY A 35 -16.81 0.56 7.28
CA GLY A 35 -17.42 0.21 8.55
C GLY A 35 -17.63 -1.29 8.75
N LYS A 36 -16.84 -2.15 8.08
CA LYS A 36 -17.00 -3.61 8.11
C LYS A 36 -16.47 -4.27 9.38
N VAL A 37 -15.75 -3.53 10.23
CA VAL A 37 -15.27 -4.04 11.52
C VAL A 37 -16.40 -3.95 12.54
N MET A 38 -16.94 -5.09 12.94
CA MET A 38 -18.10 -5.20 13.84
C MET A 38 -17.71 -5.12 15.31
N SER A 39 -16.56 -5.69 15.68
CA SER A 39 -16.02 -5.62 17.04
C SER A 39 -14.49 -5.57 17.01
N VAL A 40 -13.91 -4.97 18.05
CA VAL A 40 -12.47 -4.92 18.24
C VAL A 40 -12.13 -4.80 19.72
N ASP A 41 -11.30 -5.73 20.18
CA ASP A 41 -10.86 -5.84 21.56
C ASP A 41 -9.38 -6.20 21.63
N TRP A 42 -8.74 -5.74 22.70
CA TRP A 42 -7.34 -6.02 22.97
C TRP A 42 -7.22 -6.72 24.32
N VAL A 43 -6.62 -7.90 24.31
CA VAL A 43 -6.28 -8.69 25.49
C VAL A 43 -4.83 -9.09 25.32
N ASP A 44 -3.93 -8.39 26.02
CA ASP A 44 -2.49 -8.52 25.83
C ASP A 44 -2.02 -9.99 25.75
N PRO A 45 -1.22 -10.38 24.74
CA PRO A 45 -0.67 -9.60 23.61
C PRO A 45 -1.50 -9.70 22.31
N MET A 46 -2.79 -10.00 22.42
CA MET A 46 -3.68 -10.33 21.31
C MET A 46 -4.64 -9.18 20.97
N LEU A 47 -4.69 -8.80 19.70
CA LEU A 47 -5.80 -8.08 19.10
C LEU A 47 -6.81 -9.07 18.52
N GLY A 48 -8.09 -8.90 18.81
CA GLY A 48 -9.15 -9.75 18.28
C GLY A 48 -10.43 -9.01 17.93
N GLY A 49 -11.22 -9.58 17.03
CA GLY A 49 -12.54 -9.07 16.71
C GLY A 49 -13.14 -9.72 15.47
N VAL A 50 -14.26 -9.13 15.03
CA VAL A 50 -15.06 -9.66 13.93
C VAL A 50 -15.13 -8.64 12.80
N VAL A 51 -14.85 -9.09 11.58
CA VAL A 51 -14.93 -8.28 10.36
C VAL A 51 -15.93 -8.92 9.40
N GLN A 52 -16.86 -8.12 8.87
CA GLN A 52 -17.78 -8.54 7.82
C GLN A 52 -17.00 -8.73 6.51
N ALA A 53 -17.16 -9.89 5.88
CA ALA A 53 -16.51 -10.23 4.62
C ALA A 53 -17.50 -10.92 3.68
N GLY A 54 -17.82 -10.29 2.55
CA GLY A 54 -18.86 -10.77 1.64
C GLY A 54 -20.22 -10.91 2.34
N THR A 55 -20.82 -12.09 2.27
CA THR A 55 -22.10 -12.42 2.92
C THR A 55 -21.94 -12.92 4.36
N GLY A 56 -20.72 -13.11 4.85
CA GLY A 56 -20.42 -13.69 6.16
C GLY A 56 -19.57 -12.80 7.06
N THR A 57 -19.03 -13.41 8.11
CA THR A 57 -18.12 -12.77 9.06
C THR A 57 -16.84 -13.59 9.20
N VAL A 58 -15.75 -12.90 9.51
CA VAL A 58 -14.41 -13.45 9.72
C VAL A 58 -13.94 -13.08 11.11
N ASN A 59 -13.46 -14.06 11.86
CA ASN A 59 -12.80 -13.85 13.14
C ASN A 59 -11.33 -13.47 12.87
N ALA A 60 -11.04 -12.18 12.94
CA ALA A 60 -9.70 -11.65 12.73
C ALA A 60 -8.95 -11.56 14.07
N ARG A 61 -7.72 -12.06 14.11
CA ARG A 61 -6.86 -11.99 15.30
C ARG A 61 -5.41 -11.79 14.89
N LEU A 62 -4.71 -10.98 15.68
CA LEU A 62 -3.28 -10.69 15.53
C LEU A 62 -2.62 -10.76 16.89
N LYS A 63 -1.64 -11.64 17.04
CA LYS A 63 -0.80 -11.68 18.24
C LYS A 63 0.43 -10.82 17.98
N LEU A 64 0.64 -9.79 18.79
CA LEU A 64 1.86 -9.01 18.72
C LEU A 64 2.98 -9.69 19.49
N GLY A 65 4.15 -9.72 18.88
CA GLY A 65 5.37 -10.15 19.53
C GLY A 65 6.25 -8.98 19.94
N LYS A 66 7.40 -9.29 20.54
CA LYS A 66 8.40 -8.26 20.91
C LYS A 66 9.19 -7.77 19.70
N ARG A 67 9.23 -8.56 18.63
CA ARG A 67 9.86 -8.29 17.34
C ARG A 67 8.83 -8.46 16.22
N LEU A 68 9.07 -7.84 15.07
CA LEU A 68 8.24 -8.02 13.86
C LEU A 68 8.12 -9.49 13.43
N SER A 69 9.20 -10.27 13.57
CA SER A 69 9.25 -11.71 13.28
C SER A 69 8.36 -12.56 14.18
N ASP A 70 7.97 -12.03 15.35
CA ASP A 70 7.20 -12.74 16.37
C ASP A 70 5.69 -12.45 16.25
N VAL A 71 5.29 -11.73 15.20
CA VAL A 71 3.90 -11.37 14.93
C VAL A 71 3.20 -12.54 14.23
N GLU A 72 2.09 -13.00 14.81
CA GLU A 72 1.33 -14.14 14.27
C GLU A 72 -0.05 -13.70 13.80
N ASN A 73 -0.37 -13.95 12.53
CA ASN A 73 -1.71 -13.80 12.01
C ASN A 73 -2.57 -15.04 12.34
N LEU A 74 -3.62 -14.83 13.14
CA LEU A 74 -4.54 -15.88 13.59
C LEU A 74 -5.97 -15.66 13.07
N CYS A 75 -6.09 -14.95 11.95
CA CYS A 75 -7.34 -14.71 11.25
C CYS A 75 -7.93 -15.99 10.66
N SER A 76 -9.26 -16.11 10.68
CA SER A 76 -9.97 -17.28 10.16
C SER A 76 -10.14 -17.28 8.63
N CYS A 77 -9.62 -16.28 7.91
CA CYS A 77 -9.74 -16.23 6.45
C CYS A 77 -8.80 -17.23 5.75
N ARG A 78 -9.12 -17.55 4.50
CA ARG A 78 -8.35 -18.49 3.67
C ARG A 78 -6.88 -18.08 3.55
N GLN A 79 -6.60 -16.81 3.25
CA GLN A 79 -5.24 -16.29 3.13
C GLN A 79 -4.39 -16.54 4.38
N ALA A 80 -4.95 -16.28 5.57
CA ALA A 80 -4.25 -16.48 6.82
C ALA A 80 -4.04 -17.98 7.13
N ARG A 81 -5.03 -18.82 6.84
CA ARG A 81 -4.94 -20.27 7.06
C ARG A 81 -3.96 -20.98 6.11
N GLU A 82 -3.90 -20.53 4.86
CA GLU A 82 -3.05 -21.15 3.83
C GLU A 82 -1.62 -20.62 3.86
N TYR A 83 -1.44 -19.31 4.07
CA TYR A 83 -0.13 -18.66 3.88
C TYR A 83 0.42 -18.02 5.16
N GLY A 84 -0.36 -17.89 6.24
CA GLY A 84 0.06 -17.24 7.48
C GLY A 84 0.36 -15.73 7.35
N THR A 85 0.21 -15.14 6.15
CA THR A 85 0.53 -13.73 5.89
C THR A 85 -0.54 -12.80 6.43
N VAL A 86 -0.16 -11.60 6.85
CA VAL A 86 -1.11 -10.59 7.35
C VAL A 86 -2.11 -10.23 6.25
N CYS A 87 -3.39 -10.33 6.59
CA CYS A 87 -4.49 -10.22 5.65
C CYS A 87 -5.27 -8.91 5.85
N PRO A 88 -6.08 -8.49 4.85
CA PRO A 88 -6.88 -7.27 4.92
C PRO A 88 -7.76 -7.17 6.16
N HIS A 89 -8.33 -8.29 6.63
CA HIS A 89 -9.19 -8.30 7.82
C HIS A 89 -8.44 -7.88 9.09
N VAL A 90 -7.19 -8.34 9.25
CA VAL A 90 -6.34 -7.98 10.39
C VAL A 90 -5.91 -6.53 10.33
N ILE A 91 -5.57 -6.04 9.13
CA ILE A 91 -5.28 -4.62 8.90
C ILE A 91 -6.50 -3.78 9.30
N ALA A 92 -7.69 -4.11 8.80
CA ALA A 92 -8.93 -3.39 9.09
C ALA A 92 -9.22 -3.33 10.60
N LEU A 93 -9.08 -4.48 11.27
CA LEU A 93 -9.23 -4.61 12.71
C LEU A 93 -8.23 -3.72 13.46
N SER A 94 -6.97 -3.74 13.04
CA SER A 94 -5.89 -2.96 13.65
C SER A 94 -6.11 -1.46 13.47
N LEU A 95 -6.55 -1.02 12.28
CA LEU A 95 -6.92 0.37 12.03
C LEU A 95 -8.10 0.81 12.90
N LYS A 96 -9.11 -0.05 13.11
CA LYS A 96 -10.23 0.23 14.00
C LYS A 96 -9.79 0.39 15.45
N TYR A 97 -8.87 -0.45 15.91
CA TYR A 97 -8.29 -0.34 17.24
C TYR A 97 -7.50 0.96 17.40
N LEU A 98 -6.65 1.30 16.43
CA LEU A 98 -5.87 2.54 16.44
C LEU A 98 -6.77 3.78 16.39
N GLU A 99 -7.90 3.74 15.68
CA GLU A 99 -8.91 4.81 15.72
C GLU A 99 -9.55 4.94 17.10
N LYS A 100 -10.03 3.83 17.68
CA LYS A 100 -10.68 3.76 19.00
C LYS A 100 -9.74 4.29 20.09
N ASN A 101 -8.47 3.89 20.03
CA ASN A 101 -7.47 4.22 21.03
C ASN A 101 -6.74 5.53 20.72
N GLY A 102 -6.74 6.01 19.48
CA GLY A 102 -6.25 7.35 19.11
C GLY A 102 -7.18 8.48 19.56
N LYS A 103 -8.46 8.19 19.79
CA LYS A 103 -9.42 9.09 20.48
C LYS A 103 -9.40 8.94 22.01
N SER A 104 -8.59 8.03 22.54
CA SER A 104 -8.44 7.77 23.99
C SER A 104 -7.06 7.19 24.29
N ALA A 105 -6.00 7.93 23.95
CA ALA A 105 -4.65 7.61 24.39
C ALA A 105 -4.28 8.62 25.50
N SER A 106 -4.82 8.40 26.69
CA SER A 106 -4.28 8.95 27.93
C SER A 106 -3.84 7.77 28.80
N GLY A 107 -2.52 7.53 28.81
CA GLY A 107 -1.80 6.62 29.69
C GLY A 107 -0.31 6.73 29.36
N PRO A 108 0.59 6.86 30.36
CA PRO A 108 1.53 7.97 30.37
C PRO A 108 2.92 7.60 29.86
N VAL A 109 3.47 8.37 28.91
CA VAL A 109 4.91 8.68 28.88
C VAL A 109 5.08 10.14 28.46
N HIS A 110 5.48 10.93 29.45
CA HIS A 110 6.22 12.19 29.42
C HIS A 110 6.18 13.04 28.12
N ARG A 111 5.41 14.13 28.16
CA ARG A 111 5.63 15.31 27.31
C ARG A 111 6.74 16.16 27.92
N PRO A 112 7.54 16.83 27.08
CA PRO A 112 7.72 18.25 27.27
C PRO A 112 7.09 19.04 26.12
N ASN A 113 6.74 20.27 26.49
CA ASN A 113 5.93 21.25 25.77
C ASN A 113 6.39 21.60 24.36
N GLY A 114 5.41 22.09 23.58
CA GLY A 114 5.67 23.04 22.51
C GLY A 114 4.92 22.70 21.23
N ALA A 115 3.74 23.30 21.06
CA ALA A 115 3.05 23.31 19.78
C ALA A 115 3.91 24.02 18.73
N VAL A 116 4.42 23.26 17.77
CA VAL A 116 4.75 23.71 16.42
C VAL A 116 4.39 22.57 15.48
N ALA A 117 3.74 22.90 14.35
CA ALA A 117 3.40 21.94 13.30
C ALA A 117 4.66 21.14 12.91
N GLY A 118 4.65 19.84 13.21
CA GLY A 118 5.86 19.03 13.17
C GLY A 118 6.16 18.42 11.79
N PRO A 119 7.39 17.91 11.60
CA PRO A 119 7.93 17.38 10.33
C PRO A 119 7.17 16.15 9.77
N VAL A 120 6.26 15.58 10.56
CA VAL A 120 5.53 14.34 10.25
C VAL A 120 4.51 14.53 9.13
N ALA A 121 3.91 15.72 9.01
CA ALA A 121 3.04 16.05 7.87
C ALA A 121 3.83 16.23 6.56
N ALA A 122 5.09 16.65 6.65
CA ALA A 122 6.01 16.73 5.52
C ALA A 122 6.55 15.33 5.14
N ALA A 123 6.86 14.48 6.12
CA ALA A 123 7.30 13.10 5.89
C ALA A 123 6.20 12.19 5.33
N ALA A 124 4.94 12.35 5.76
CA ALA A 124 3.81 11.61 5.19
C ALA A 124 3.47 12.04 3.75
N ARG A 125 3.77 13.29 3.38
CA ARG A 125 3.74 13.74 1.97
C ARG A 125 4.91 13.22 1.14
N ALA A 126 6.03 12.87 1.77
CA ALA A 126 7.21 12.36 1.09
C ALA A 126 7.10 10.88 0.65
N MET A 127 6.08 10.15 1.11
CA MET A 127 5.87 8.71 0.78
C MET A 127 4.50 8.42 0.16
N ALA A 128 3.70 9.44 -0.18
CA ALA A 128 2.48 9.23 -0.92
C ALA A 128 2.82 8.83 -2.38
N PRO A 129 2.12 7.85 -2.98
CA PRO A 129 2.33 7.50 -4.38
C PRO A 129 2.14 8.76 -5.24
N ARG A 130 3.03 8.96 -6.21
CA ARG A 130 3.01 10.14 -7.10
C ARG A 130 1.71 10.21 -7.89
N PHE A 131 1.14 9.06 -8.24
CA PHE A 131 -0.17 8.97 -8.89
C PHE A 131 -1.25 8.50 -7.90
N PRO A 132 -2.15 9.40 -7.46
CA PRO A 132 -3.33 9.01 -6.69
C PRO A 132 -4.20 8.03 -7.50
N ARG A 133 -4.39 6.81 -6.99
CA ARG A 133 -5.09 5.73 -7.71
C ARG A 133 -5.93 4.83 -6.82
N VAL A 134 -6.99 4.26 -7.38
CA VAL A 134 -7.91 3.30 -6.77
C VAL A 134 -8.31 2.24 -7.80
N LEU A 135 -8.63 1.04 -7.35
CA LEU A 135 -9.23 0.02 -8.23
C LEU A 135 -10.69 0.35 -8.51
N GLY A 136 -11.23 -0.08 -9.66
CA GLY A 136 -12.61 0.19 -10.14
C GLY A 136 -13.72 0.05 -9.11
N GLN A 137 -13.57 -0.86 -8.16
CA GLN A 137 -14.54 -1.15 -7.11
C GLN A 137 -14.59 -0.07 -6.00
N LEU A 138 -13.63 0.86 -5.99
CA LEU A 138 -13.38 1.87 -4.96
C LEU A 138 -13.44 3.31 -5.51
N ALA A 139 -13.98 3.49 -6.72
CA ALA A 139 -14.06 4.78 -7.39
C ALA A 139 -15.01 5.78 -6.68
N GLY A 140 -14.52 6.99 -6.38
CA GLY A 140 -15.33 8.08 -5.86
C GLY A 140 -16.08 8.83 -6.97
N LYS A 141 -17.08 9.65 -6.60
CA LYS A 141 -17.71 10.58 -7.57
C LYS A 141 -16.65 11.56 -8.09
N GLY A 142 -16.28 11.42 -9.36
CA GLY A 142 -15.27 12.28 -10.01
C GLY A 142 -13.94 11.60 -10.31
N SER A 143 -13.73 10.37 -9.83
CA SER A 143 -12.60 9.53 -10.24
C SER A 143 -12.72 9.18 -11.73
N LYS A 144 -11.62 9.38 -12.47
CA LYS A 144 -11.56 9.09 -13.91
C LYS A 144 -10.78 7.80 -14.17
N PRO A 145 -11.21 6.95 -15.12
CA PRO A 145 -10.38 5.86 -15.61
C PRO A 145 -9.02 6.36 -16.08
N LEU A 146 -7.97 5.63 -15.74
CA LEU A 146 -6.61 5.82 -16.23
C LEU A 146 -6.15 4.46 -16.74
N SER A 147 -5.74 4.41 -18.01
CA SER A 147 -5.13 3.22 -18.60
C SER A 147 -3.70 3.54 -19.03
N LEU A 148 -2.78 2.61 -18.85
CA LEU A 148 -1.40 2.77 -19.28
C LEU A 148 -1.10 1.96 -20.54
N GLU A 149 -0.21 2.52 -21.37
CA GLU A 149 0.36 1.84 -22.53
C GLU A 149 1.88 1.88 -22.42
N VAL A 150 2.52 0.72 -22.53
CA VAL A 150 3.97 0.59 -22.45
C VAL A 150 4.51 0.27 -23.84
N HIS A 151 5.37 1.16 -24.34
CA HIS A 151 6.05 1.00 -25.61
C HIS A 151 7.47 0.48 -25.36
N LEU A 152 7.73 -0.70 -25.92
CA LEU A 152 9.03 -1.35 -25.92
C LEU A 152 9.84 -0.92 -27.15
N PRO A 153 11.18 -0.96 -27.09
CA PRO A 153 12.02 -0.60 -28.21
C PRO A 153 11.91 -1.66 -29.31
N LEU A 154 11.90 -1.22 -30.57
CA LEU A 154 11.81 -2.11 -31.73
C LEU A 154 12.95 -3.15 -31.76
N GLU A 155 14.15 -2.78 -31.31
CA GLU A 155 15.30 -3.67 -31.17
C GLU A 155 15.40 -4.30 -29.77
N LEU A 156 14.30 -4.81 -29.21
CA LEU A 156 14.24 -5.35 -27.85
C LEU A 156 15.35 -6.39 -27.56
N GLY A 157 15.66 -7.28 -28.49
CA GLY A 157 16.71 -8.29 -28.31
C GLY A 157 18.14 -7.72 -28.18
N LYS A 158 18.39 -6.52 -28.71
CA LYS A 158 19.66 -5.80 -28.55
C LYS A 158 19.68 -5.06 -27.22
N ALA A 159 18.59 -4.37 -26.88
CA ALA A 159 18.41 -3.70 -25.58
C ALA A 159 18.50 -4.69 -24.40
N TRP A 160 17.92 -5.88 -24.58
CA TRP A 160 17.98 -6.98 -23.62
C TRP A 160 19.42 -7.37 -23.29
N ARG A 161 20.22 -7.63 -24.33
CA ARG A 161 21.65 -7.99 -24.20
C ARG A 161 22.50 -6.84 -23.65
N ALA A 162 22.16 -5.60 -23.98
CA ALA A 162 22.85 -4.41 -23.48
C ALA A 162 22.62 -4.14 -21.98
N GLY A 163 21.71 -4.86 -21.32
CA GLY A 163 21.42 -4.66 -19.90
C GLY A 163 20.48 -3.48 -19.62
N LYS A 164 20.06 -2.73 -20.64
CA LYS A 164 19.28 -1.49 -20.52
C LYS A 164 18.16 -1.49 -21.53
N ILE A 165 16.91 -1.51 -21.06
CA ILE A 165 15.73 -1.48 -21.92
C ILE A 165 15.02 -0.14 -21.74
N PRO A 166 15.13 0.79 -22.71
CA PRO A 166 14.33 2.00 -22.67
C PRO A 166 12.86 1.65 -22.88
N LEU A 167 12.00 2.26 -22.09
CA LEU A 167 10.55 2.15 -22.15
C LEU A 167 9.97 3.55 -22.32
N THR A 168 8.87 3.64 -23.06
CA THR A 168 7.99 4.82 -23.03
C THR A 168 6.66 4.41 -22.45
N VAL A 169 6.16 5.17 -21.47
CA VAL A 169 4.87 4.93 -20.81
C VAL A 169 3.94 6.08 -21.18
N GLU A 170 2.89 5.73 -21.92
CA GLU A 170 1.78 6.62 -22.23
C GLU A 170 0.58 6.29 -21.33
N ALA A 171 -0.30 7.27 -21.19
CA ALA A 171 -1.49 7.18 -20.38
C ALA A 171 -2.68 7.80 -21.10
N SER A 172 -3.82 7.13 -21.03
CA SER A 172 -5.13 7.68 -21.41
C SER A 172 -5.96 7.93 -20.16
N VAL A 173 -6.56 9.14 -20.09
CA VAL A 173 -7.49 9.50 -19.02
C VAL A 173 -8.89 9.55 -19.60
N ASP A 174 -9.82 8.82 -18.98
CA ASP A 174 -11.24 8.82 -19.30
C ASP A 174 -11.53 8.45 -20.77
N GLY A 175 -10.71 7.54 -21.34
CA GLY A 175 -10.79 7.13 -22.75
C GLY A 175 -10.37 8.21 -23.76
N GLY A 176 -9.70 9.27 -23.31
CA GLY A 176 -9.14 10.32 -24.15
C GLY A 176 -7.89 9.90 -24.93
N PRO A 177 -7.27 10.82 -25.68
CA PRO A 177 -6.03 10.53 -26.41
C PRO A 177 -4.91 10.13 -25.45
N THR A 178 -4.07 9.18 -25.88
CA THR A 178 -2.86 8.82 -25.15
C THR A 178 -1.88 9.99 -25.17
N LYS A 179 -1.20 10.17 -24.05
CA LYS A 179 -0.17 11.18 -23.87
C LYS A 179 0.87 10.62 -22.93
N SER A 180 2.09 11.16 -22.96
CA SER A 180 3.12 10.83 -21.97
C SER A 180 2.54 10.85 -20.55
N LEU A 181 2.91 9.87 -19.72
CA LEU A 181 2.49 9.77 -18.32
C LEU A 181 2.77 11.08 -17.55
N ASP A 182 3.80 11.85 -17.93
CA ASP A 182 4.12 13.17 -17.35
C ASP A 182 3.02 14.21 -17.55
N ALA A 183 2.26 14.10 -18.63
CA ALA A 183 1.21 15.04 -18.99
C ALA A 183 -0.12 14.74 -18.27
N VAL A 184 -0.14 13.73 -17.39
CA VAL A 184 -1.28 13.40 -16.55
C VAL A 184 -1.24 14.23 -15.26
N ALA A 185 -2.36 14.87 -14.92
CA ALA A 185 -2.43 15.72 -13.74
C ALA A 185 -2.44 14.88 -12.46
N VAL A 186 -1.50 15.13 -11.55
CA VAL A 186 -1.38 14.39 -10.28
C VAL A 186 -1.69 15.21 -9.03
N GLU A 187 -1.68 16.55 -9.15
CA GLU A 187 -1.96 17.43 -8.02
C GLU A 187 -3.44 17.79 -7.95
N LYS A 188 -4.02 17.72 -6.74
CA LYS A 188 -5.40 18.15 -6.44
C LYS A 188 -6.47 17.47 -7.32
N VAL A 189 -6.19 16.27 -7.80
CA VAL A 189 -7.14 15.43 -8.52
C VAL A 189 -7.74 14.38 -7.60
N GLU A 190 -8.98 13.98 -7.88
CA GLU A 190 -9.53 12.75 -7.33
C GLU A 190 -8.69 11.55 -7.80
N PRO A 191 -8.58 10.47 -7.00
CA PRO A 191 -7.82 9.30 -7.39
C PRO A 191 -8.32 8.72 -8.72
N TYR A 192 -7.39 8.35 -9.59
CA TYR A 192 -7.68 7.68 -10.85
C TYR A 192 -8.15 6.26 -10.63
N ILE A 193 -9.08 5.81 -11.46
CA ILE A 193 -9.53 4.42 -11.49
C ILE A 193 -8.57 3.66 -12.40
N VAL A 194 -7.85 2.69 -11.85
CA VAL A 194 -6.92 1.82 -12.59
C VAL A 194 -7.33 0.36 -12.41
N ASP A 195 -6.90 -0.50 -13.33
CA ASP A 195 -6.98 -1.94 -13.12
C ASP A 195 -5.79 -2.45 -12.29
N GLU A 196 -5.74 -3.76 -12.05
CA GLU A 196 -4.72 -4.39 -11.21
C GLU A 196 -3.32 -4.32 -11.85
N SER A 197 -3.23 -4.50 -13.17
CA SER A 197 -1.97 -4.46 -13.91
C SER A 197 -1.40 -3.04 -13.93
N ASP A 198 -2.23 -2.04 -14.21
CA ASP A 198 -1.84 -0.63 -14.21
C ASP A 198 -1.48 -0.14 -12.81
N ALA A 199 -2.18 -0.60 -11.78
CA ALA A 199 -1.84 -0.30 -10.39
C ALA A 199 -0.46 -0.87 -9.99
N ALA A 200 -0.15 -2.09 -10.43
CA ALA A 200 1.13 -2.74 -10.19
C ALA A 200 2.25 -2.04 -10.97
N LEU A 201 2.01 -1.71 -12.24
CA LEU A 201 2.95 -0.99 -13.11
C LEU A 201 3.32 0.38 -12.54
N LEU A 202 2.34 1.20 -12.14
CA LEU A 202 2.62 2.50 -11.52
C LEU A 202 3.41 2.37 -10.22
N SER A 203 3.12 1.36 -9.41
CA SER A 203 3.81 1.14 -8.13
C SER A 203 5.25 0.67 -8.32
N MET A 204 5.53 -0.03 -9.43
CA MET A 204 6.88 -0.41 -9.81
C MET A 204 7.65 0.80 -10.34
N LEU A 205 7.06 1.59 -11.25
CA LEU A 205 7.65 2.81 -11.80
C LEU A 205 8.01 3.83 -10.70
N GLU A 206 7.20 3.94 -9.65
CA GLU A 206 7.48 4.81 -8.49
C GLU A 206 8.63 4.32 -7.60
N LYS A 207 9.01 3.04 -7.67
CA LYS A 207 10.09 2.43 -6.86
C LYS A 207 11.43 2.38 -7.57
N MET A 208 11.46 2.55 -8.88
CA MET A 208 12.69 2.55 -9.66
C MET A 208 13.49 3.83 -9.39
N GLU A 209 14.64 3.73 -8.73
CA GLU A 209 15.55 4.86 -8.53
C GLU A 209 16.09 5.35 -9.89
N GLY A 210 15.89 6.64 -10.21
CA GLY A 210 16.41 7.23 -11.44
C GLY A 210 15.59 6.97 -12.69
N ALA A 211 14.57 6.10 -12.63
CA ALA A 211 13.37 6.35 -13.40
C ALA A 211 12.80 7.60 -12.78
N SER A 212 13.04 8.74 -13.39
CA SER A 212 12.04 9.76 -13.18
C SER A 212 10.71 9.10 -13.52
N VAL A 213 9.66 9.44 -12.79
CA VAL A 213 8.29 9.16 -13.21
C VAL A 213 7.97 10.12 -14.38
N HIS A 214 8.84 9.96 -15.37
CA HIS A 214 8.97 10.27 -16.77
C HIS A 214 7.94 9.51 -17.60
N GLY A 215 7.39 10.01 -18.69
CA GLY A 215 6.88 9.12 -19.73
C GLY A 215 7.96 8.19 -20.33
N GLU A 216 9.19 8.22 -19.81
CA GLU A 216 10.33 7.40 -20.24
C GLU A 216 11.03 6.79 -19.02
N ALA A 217 11.35 5.50 -19.09
CA ALA A 217 12.07 4.76 -18.05
C ALA A 217 13.12 3.82 -18.66
N GLU A 218 14.15 3.44 -17.90
CA GLU A 218 15.15 2.45 -18.33
C GLU A 218 15.14 1.26 -17.37
N LEU A 219 14.81 0.06 -17.86
CA LEU A 219 14.88 -1.15 -17.05
C LEU A 219 16.31 -1.69 -17.00
N THR A 220 16.82 -1.84 -15.78
CA THR A 220 18.03 -2.60 -15.51
C THR A 220 17.75 -4.11 -15.50
N PRO A 221 18.76 -4.99 -15.42
CA PRO A 221 18.53 -6.42 -15.32
C PRO A 221 17.68 -6.84 -14.11
N ALA A 222 17.82 -6.15 -12.97
CA ALA A 222 17.05 -6.42 -11.77
C ALA A 222 15.56 -6.02 -11.91
N ASP A 223 15.29 -4.96 -12.67
CA ASP A 223 13.93 -4.47 -12.89
C ASP A 223 13.14 -5.40 -13.83
N ARG A 224 13.81 -6.11 -14.74
CA ARG A 224 13.16 -7.01 -15.71
C ARG A 224 12.36 -8.13 -15.06
N ASP A 225 12.95 -8.76 -14.05
CA ASP A 225 12.34 -9.89 -13.34
C ASP A 225 11.11 -9.44 -12.55
N LEU A 226 11.01 -8.15 -12.23
CA LEU A 226 9.87 -7.54 -11.57
C LEU A 226 8.86 -6.97 -12.57
N PHE A 227 9.30 -6.52 -13.74
CA PHE A 227 8.49 -5.82 -14.74
C PHE A 227 7.71 -6.74 -15.67
N PHE A 228 8.38 -7.69 -16.33
CA PHE A 228 7.74 -8.54 -17.34
C PHE A 228 6.63 -9.45 -16.80
N PRO A 229 6.59 -9.84 -15.52
CA PRO A 229 5.44 -10.54 -14.96
C PRO A 229 4.18 -9.68 -14.73
N ILE A 230 4.29 -8.34 -14.83
CA ILE A 230 3.18 -7.40 -14.61
C ILE A 230 2.45 -7.07 -15.92
N LEU A 231 3.15 -7.16 -17.06
CA LEU A 231 2.59 -7.05 -18.42
C LEU A 231 1.81 -8.30 -18.80
#